data_AF-A0AAD7V3W9-F1
#
_entry.id   AF-A0AAD7V3W9-F1
#
_cell.length_a   1.000
_cell.length_b   1.000
_cell.length_c   1.000
_cell.angle_alpha   90.00
_cell.angle_beta   90.00
_cell.angle_gamma   90.00
#
_symmetry.space_group_name_H-M   'P 1'
#
loop_
_entity.id
_entity.type
_entity.pdbx_description
1 polymer ?
#
loop_
_entity_poly.entity_id
_entity_poly.type
_entity_poly.pdbx_seq_one_letter_code
_entity_poly.pdbx_strand_id
1 'polypeptide(L)'
;MQSSSILNRGLLLQTTGNRKRTKTDWTSFRTRKWRSTPLILTIDQVRHIGKDIGLSTLRKADEHFKDPANVFLMPKPKLVVLYNYMLDLGIATSKTMVRMKQAELARVVVDLLYPGFPVWRARDRAERLFRESHPVRSGLAYDLVPTTDALERDQELLRVPVSPLEEDMHELCLSIPVKPLQDYAKKRVKRKADDKDIRLHLYLWLSKWMAWHPDLTYFSVDSHGKGQWSKDDQELVKQGYRHIDITDKVDWHSVLEKSTEKSTIDIKCDCEAHIKELSVCTVWCKSPLELTGQLYLQSASTQAVRIMENTPRQQQPAIQRQMMDLLPSPYASKSDIQQLQAIFDSCFTSMGCSNTQSSSSSGGGGGGASGNGYNDKNDEEEEELILGDQSISLLDPMLLSRLQYPARGIYCTHASCFDARVFFLCQLSRRVWKCYICNVQYKSIQDLYIDHEMAQALSTYPEDERLVLRNGILMPADPSFSRSDSTNATPSVPTPSVVLDDDDTHSIKKQRIS
;
A
#
# COMPACT_ATOMS: atom_id res chain seq x y z
N MET A 1 -41.90 37.79 20.81
CA MET A 1 -41.54 38.06 19.40
C MET A 1 -41.23 36.73 18.74
N GLN A 2 -42.10 36.35 17.80
CA GLN A 2 -42.18 35.12 16.99
C GLN A 2 -40.90 34.88 16.17
N SER A 3 -40.26 33.70 16.18
CA SER A 3 -40.51 32.43 15.45
C SER A 3 -40.01 32.38 13.99
N SER A 4 -39.66 31.15 13.54
CA SER A 4 -39.40 30.63 12.16
C SER A 4 -38.08 31.05 11.47
N SER A 5 -37.15 30.17 11.06
CA SER A 5 -37.19 28.99 10.16
C SER A 5 -37.39 29.32 8.66
N ILE A 6 -36.74 28.52 7.79
CA ILE A 6 -36.92 28.32 6.32
C ILE A 6 -35.87 29.04 5.44
N LEU A 7 -34.93 28.33 4.78
CA LEU A 7 -35.02 27.61 3.47
C LEU A 7 -34.96 28.55 2.26
N ASN A 8 -33.99 28.35 1.37
CA ASN A 8 -34.03 28.72 -0.06
C ASN A 8 -33.12 27.71 -0.80
N ARG A 9 -33.63 26.62 -1.42
CA ARG A 9 -34.34 26.53 -2.72
C ARG A 9 -33.67 27.30 -3.86
N GLY A 10 -32.83 26.58 -4.60
CA GLY A 10 -32.83 26.38 -6.05
C GLY A 10 -32.97 27.58 -6.99
N LEU A 11 -32.01 27.71 -7.90
CA LEU A 11 -32.28 28.20 -9.26
C LEU A 11 -31.80 27.16 -10.28
N LEU A 12 -32.76 26.47 -10.88
CA LEU A 12 -32.60 25.74 -12.14
C LEU A 12 -32.44 26.78 -13.25
N LEU A 13 -31.36 26.71 -14.02
CA LEU A 13 -31.33 27.23 -15.39
C LEU A 13 -31.30 26.01 -16.32
N GLN A 14 -32.47 25.71 -16.89
CA GLN A 14 -32.59 24.83 -18.05
C GLN A 14 -31.96 25.56 -19.23
N THR A 15 -30.86 25.01 -19.76
CA THR A 15 -30.47 25.26 -21.14
C THR A 15 -30.44 23.92 -21.85
N THR A 16 -31.39 23.74 -22.76
CA THR A 16 -31.49 22.64 -23.69
C THR A 16 -30.29 22.70 -24.64
N GLY A 17 -29.31 21.85 -24.40
CA GLY A 17 -28.12 21.73 -25.25
C GLY A 17 -27.61 20.31 -25.20
N ASN A 18 -27.84 19.57 -26.27
CA ASN A 18 -27.42 18.19 -26.47
C ASN A 18 -25.88 18.11 -26.46
N ARG A 19 -25.27 17.92 -25.29
CA ARG A 19 -23.83 17.67 -25.13
C ARG A 19 -23.67 16.27 -24.54
N LYS A 20 -23.21 15.32 -25.37
CA LYS A 20 -22.70 14.02 -24.93
C LYS A 20 -21.74 14.26 -23.76
N ARG A 21 -22.17 13.94 -22.55
CA ARG A 21 -21.35 13.99 -21.34
C ARG A 21 -20.30 12.90 -21.47
N THR A 22 -19.08 13.25 -21.86
CA THR A 22 -17.91 12.43 -21.54
C THR A 22 -17.85 12.37 -20.01
N LYS A 23 -18.22 11.23 -19.43
CA LYS A 23 -17.98 10.95 -18.00
C LYS A 23 -16.48 11.09 -17.78
N THR A 24 -16.07 12.20 -17.20
CA THR A 24 -14.68 12.48 -16.84
C THR A 24 -14.16 11.36 -15.94
N ASP A 25 -12.98 10.81 -16.27
CA ASP A 25 -12.26 9.76 -15.52
C ASP A 25 -12.23 9.96 -14.00
N TRP A 26 -12.26 11.21 -13.55
CA TRP A 26 -12.32 11.63 -12.16
C TRP A 26 -13.55 11.10 -11.39
N THR A 27 -14.71 11.00 -12.04
CA THR A 27 -15.92 10.44 -11.42
C THR A 27 -15.81 8.92 -11.26
N SER A 28 -15.27 8.24 -12.28
CA SER A 28 -14.93 6.81 -12.25
C SER A 28 -13.96 6.51 -11.11
N PHE A 29 -12.86 7.26 -10.99
CA PHE A 29 -11.87 7.10 -9.94
C PHE A 29 -12.47 7.13 -8.53
N ARG A 30 -13.31 8.13 -8.21
CA ARG A 30 -13.96 8.22 -6.88
C ARG A 30 -14.88 7.02 -6.60
N THR A 31 -15.57 6.48 -7.60
CA THR A 31 -16.50 5.35 -7.44
C THR A 31 -15.87 3.96 -7.41
N ARG A 32 -14.58 3.81 -7.79
CA ARG A 32 -13.90 2.49 -7.73
C ARG A 32 -13.92 1.93 -6.30
N LYS A 33 -14.48 0.73 -6.11
CA LYS A 33 -14.39 0.02 -4.82
C LYS A 33 -12.92 -0.30 -4.53
N TRP A 34 -12.55 -0.24 -3.25
CA TRP A 34 -11.28 -0.78 -2.80
C TRP A 34 -11.24 -2.27 -3.11
N ARG A 35 -10.16 -2.74 -3.73
CA ARG A 35 -9.96 -4.16 -3.98
C ARG A 35 -9.33 -4.79 -2.76
N SER A 36 -9.82 -5.95 -2.37
CA SER A 36 -9.14 -6.81 -1.41
C SER A 36 -8.20 -7.74 -2.17
N THR A 37 -7.00 -7.94 -1.63
CA THR A 37 -6.20 -9.12 -1.92
C THR A 37 -7.05 -10.36 -1.59
N PRO A 38 -7.03 -11.41 -2.42
CA PRO A 38 -7.90 -12.55 -2.17
C PRO A 38 -7.50 -13.31 -0.91
N LEU A 39 -8.49 -13.95 -0.30
CA LEU A 39 -8.30 -14.84 0.85
C LEU A 39 -7.58 -16.11 0.39
N ILE A 40 -6.54 -16.54 1.11
CA ILE A 40 -5.78 -17.74 0.76
C ILE A 40 -6.54 -19.05 1.04
N LEU A 41 -7.55 -19.00 1.92
CA LEU A 41 -8.33 -20.18 2.31
C LEU A 41 -9.34 -20.57 1.24
N THR A 42 -9.46 -21.89 1.00
CA THR A 42 -10.51 -22.42 0.11
C THR A 42 -11.89 -22.27 0.73
N ILE A 43 -12.95 -22.36 -0.09
CA ILE A 43 -14.33 -22.24 0.38
C ILE A 43 -14.71 -23.31 1.43
N ASP A 44 -14.11 -24.50 1.35
CA ASP A 44 -14.34 -25.57 2.32
C ASP A 44 -13.62 -25.29 3.64
N GLN A 45 -12.41 -24.71 3.58
CA GLN A 45 -11.70 -24.23 4.75
C GLN A 45 -12.44 -23.07 5.43
N VAL A 46 -12.95 -22.10 4.66
CA VAL A 46 -13.80 -21.01 5.16
C VAL A 46 -15.04 -21.54 5.87
N ARG A 47 -15.69 -22.57 5.32
CA ARG A 47 -16.84 -23.22 5.97
C ARG A 47 -16.45 -23.84 7.31
N HIS A 48 -15.32 -24.55 7.35
CA HIS A 48 -14.85 -25.24 8.55
C HIS A 48 -14.50 -24.23 9.64
N ILE A 49 -13.54 -23.35 9.36
CA ILE A 49 -13.06 -22.36 10.33
C ILE A 49 -14.15 -21.38 10.75
N GLY A 50 -15.09 -21.08 9.84
CA GLY A 50 -16.27 -20.28 10.13
C GLY A 50 -17.10 -20.86 11.28
N LYS A 51 -17.35 -22.19 11.28
CA LYS A 51 -18.08 -22.84 12.38
C LYS A 51 -17.31 -22.72 13.71
N ASP A 52 -16.01 -22.95 13.68
CA ASP A 52 -15.16 -22.94 14.88
C ASP A 52 -15.08 -21.55 15.55
N ILE A 53 -15.17 -20.48 14.76
CA ILE A 53 -15.22 -19.10 15.28
C ILE A 53 -16.64 -18.56 15.51
N GLY A 54 -17.67 -19.42 15.40
CA GLY A 54 -19.07 -19.10 15.70
C GLY A 54 -19.84 -18.43 14.55
N LEU A 55 -19.36 -18.52 13.31
CA LEU A 55 -20.07 -18.09 12.10
C LEU A 55 -20.89 -19.27 11.56
N SER A 56 -22.16 -19.34 11.96
CA SER A 56 -23.03 -20.51 11.83
C SER A 56 -23.31 -21.01 10.41
N THR A 57 -23.02 -20.22 9.37
CA THR A 57 -23.29 -20.57 7.97
C THR A 57 -22.11 -20.18 7.09
N LEU A 58 -21.93 -20.88 5.97
CA LEU A 58 -20.91 -20.52 4.97
C LEU A 58 -21.08 -19.06 4.51
N ARG A 59 -22.33 -18.62 4.28
CA ARG A 59 -22.60 -17.23 3.88
C ARG A 59 -22.06 -16.21 4.89
N LYS A 60 -22.32 -16.42 6.18
CA LYS A 60 -21.78 -15.55 7.24
C LYS A 60 -20.26 -15.59 7.29
N ALA A 61 -19.65 -16.76 7.12
CA ALA A 61 -18.20 -16.90 7.08
C ALA A 61 -17.59 -16.15 5.87
N ASP A 62 -18.14 -16.38 4.68
CA ASP A 62 -17.73 -15.74 3.43
C ASP A 62 -17.89 -14.21 3.50
N GLU A 63 -19.04 -13.71 3.96
CA GLU A 63 -19.25 -12.27 4.17
C GLU A 63 -18.26 -11.68 5.18
N HIS A 64 -17.88 -12.44 6.20
CA HIS A 64 -16.92 -12.00 7.21
C HIS A 64 -15.49 -11.89 6.65
N PHE A 65 -15.02 -12.88 5.90
CA PHE A 65 -13.66 -12.88 5.33
C PHE A 65 -13.54 -12.04 4.04
N LYS A 66 -14.63 -11.47 3.51
CA LYS A 66 -14.54 -10.46 2.44
C LYS A 66 -13.89 -9.15 2.89
N ASP A 67 -13.94 -8.84 4.18
CA ASP A 67 -13.38 -7.61 4.74
C ASP A 67 -12.30 -7.94 5.78
N PRO A 68 -11.01 -7.79 5.44
CA PRO A 68 -9.91 -8.08 6.36
C PRO A 68 -9.97 -7.31 7.69
N ALA A 69 -10.69 -6.17 7.74
CA ALA A 69 -10.91 -5.42 8.97
C ALA A 69 -11.64 -6.25 10.05
N ASN A 70 -12.48 -7.20 9.64
CA ASN A 70 -13.22 -8.05 10.57
C ASN A 70 -12.29 -8.91 11.45
N VAL A 71 -11.08 -9.24 10.97
CA VAL A 71 -10.08 -9.97 11.75
C VAL A 71 -9.61 -9.13 12.95
N PHE A 72 -9.39 -7.82 12.77
CA PHE A 72 -9.01 -6.92 13.86
C PHE A 72 -10.11 -6.74 14.92
N LEU A 73 -11.38 -6.90 14.52
CA LEU A 73 -12.53 -6.84 15.43
C LEU A 73 -12.73 -8.14 16.23
N MET A 74 -11.99 -9.21 15.95
CA MET A 74 -12.12 -10.47 16.66
C MET A 74 -11.48 -10.42 18.06
N PRO A 75 -12.12 -11.03 19.07
CA PRO A 75 -11.49 -11.21 20.37
C PRO A 75 -10.34 -12.22 20.27
N LYS A 76 -9.31 -12.04 21.09
CA LYS A 76 -8.09 -12.89 21.09
C LYS A 76 -8.37 -14.41 21.01
N PRO A 77 -9.32 -15.01 21.75
CA PRO A 77 -9.59 -16.45 21.63
C PRO A 77 -9.94 -16.92 20.22
N LYS A 78 -10.70 -16.13 19.44
CA LYS A 78 -11.04 -16.47 18.05
C LYS A 78 -9.84 -16.34 17.11
N LEU A 79 -8.98 -15.35 17.35
CA LEU A 79 -7.71 -15.22 16.63
C LEU A 79 -6.79 -16.41 16.87
N VAL A 80 -6.76 -16.94 18.09
CA VAL A 80 -5.98 -18.14 18.41
C VAL A 80 -6.52 -19.37 17.68
N VAL A 81 -7.85 -19.52 17.60
CA VAL A 81 -8.48 -20.59 16.81
C VAL A 81 -8.09 -20.49 15.33
N LEU A 82 -8.17 -19.29 14.74
CA LEU A 82 -7.72 -19.04 13.36
C LEU A 82 -6.24 -19.36 13.17
N TYR A 83 -5.40 -18.90 14.08
CA TYR A 83 -3.96 -19.11 13.99
C TYR A 83 -3.59 -20.59 14.07
N ASN A 84 -4.20 -21.34 14.99
CA ASN A 84 -3.99 -22.78 15.12
C ASN A 84 -4.49 -23.53 13.89
N TYR A 85 -5.63 -23.12 13.32
CA TYR A 85 -6.11 -23.71 12.06
C TYR A 85 -5.10 -23.51 10.91
N MET A 86 -4.50 -22.31 10.81
CA MET A 86 -3.43 -22.05 9.84
C MET A 86 -2.16 -22.84 10.13
N LEU A 87 -1.81 -23.09 11.40
CA LEU A 87 -0.71 -23.99 11.75
C LEU A 87 -1.00 -25.42 11.26
N ASP A 88 -2.21 -25.92 11.46
CA ASP A 88 -2.60 -27.28 11.04
C ASP A 88 -2.61 -27.43 9.50
N LEU A 89 -2.89 -26.35 8.78
CA LEU A 89 -2.79 -26.31 7.32
C LEU A 89 -1.36 -26.20 6.79
N GLY A 90 -0.38 -25.90 7.65
CA GLY A 90 1.00 -25.58 7.25
C GLY A 90 1.18 -24.16 6.69
N ILE A 91 0.17 -23.30 6.85
CA ILE A 91 0.22 -21.89 6.45
C ILE A 91 1.07 -21.07 7.44
N ALA A 92 0.94 -21.39 8.73
CA ALA A 92 1.75 -20.79 9.78
C ALA A 92 2.85 -21.75 10.24
N THR A 93 3.98 -21.21 10.68
CA THR A 93 5.17 -22.01 11.04
C THR A 93 5.47 -22.07 12.54
N SER A 94 4.94 -21.13 13.35
CA SER A 94 5.37 -20.97 14.74
C SER A 94 4.23 -20.92 15.76
N LYS A 95 4.21 -21.89 16.68
CA LYS A 95 3.27 -21.92 17.81
C LYS A 95 3.46 -20.78 18.81
N THR A 96 4.58 -20.04 18.77
CA THR A 96 4.87 -18.98 19.75
C THR A 96 4.03 -17.71 19.52
N MET A 97 3.52 -17.49 18.31
CA MET A 97 2.79 -16.27 17.93
C MET A 97 1.47 -16.12 18.71
N VAL A 98 0.86 -17.22 19.15
CA VAL A 98 -0.37 -17.23 19.97
C VAL A 98 -0.22 -16.45 21.29
N ARG A 99 1.01 -16.29 21.78
CA ARG A 99 1.31 -15.53 23.01
C ARG A 99 1.25 -14.01 22.83
N MET A 100 1.24 -13.52 21.59
CA MET A 100 1.22 -12.09 21.27
C MET A 100 -0.05 -11.38 21.80
N LYS A 101 0.02 -10.05 21.91
CA LYS A 101 -1.16 -9.22 22.20
C LYS A 101 -2.19 -9.34 21.07
N GLN A 102 -3.46 -9.07 21.35
CA GLN A 102 -4.56 -9.23 20.38
C GLN A 102 -4.28 -8.49 19.06
N ALA A 103 -3.86 -7.22 19.14
CA ALA A 103 -3.57 -6.41 17.95
C ALA A 103 -2.43 -7.00 17.10
N GLU A 104 -1.34 -7.44 17.74
CA GLU A 104 -0.21 -8.07 17.05
C GLU A 104 -0.59 -9.42 16.42
N LEU A 105 -1.36 -10.23 17.14
CA LEU A 105 -1.87 -11.49 16.60
C LEU A 105 -2.80 -11.25 15.40
N ALA A 106 -3.66 -10.23 15.47
CA ALA A 106 -4.52 -9.85 14.34
C ALA A 106 -3.71 -9.42 13.12
N ARG A 107 -2.62 -8.66 13.29
CA ARG A 107 -1.69 -8.29 12.21
C ARG A 107 -1.15 -9.53 11.51
N VAL A 108 -0.57 -10.46 12.28
CA VAL A 108 -0.03 -11.72 11.76
C VAL A 108 -1.11 -12.56 11.07
N VAL A 109 -2.32 -12.65 11.64
CA VAL A 109 -3.42 -13.40 11.02
C VAL A 109 -3.85 -12.78 9.70
N VAL A 110 -3.90 -11.45 9.59
CA VAL A 110 -4.21 -10.78 8.31
C VAL A 110 -3.11 -11.02 7.28
N ASP A 111 -1.83 -10.91 7.66
CA ASP A 111 -0.70 -11.19 6.77
C ASP A 111 -0.75 -12.60 6.18
N LEU A 112 -1.12 -13.59 7.00
CA LEU A 112 -1.25 -14.99 6.56
C LEU A 112 -2.50 -15.24 5.71
N LEU A 113 -3.64 -14.65 6.08
CA LEU A 113 -4.90 -14.88 5.37
C LEU A 113 -4.98 -14.13 4.03
N TYR A 114 -4.32 -12.97 3.92
CA TYR A 114 -4.36 -12.10 2.75
C TYR A 114 -2.93 -11.68 2.35
N PRO A 115 -2.09 -12.60 1.84
CA PRO A 115 -0.69 -12.29 1.59
C PRO A 115 -0.51 -11.12 0.61
N GLY A 116 0.21 -10.09 1.05
CA GLY A 116 0.45 -8.85 0.29
C GLY A 116 -0.60 -7.76 0.53
N PHE A 117 -1.66 -8.05 1.28
CA PHE A 117 -2.64 -7.03 1.69
C PHE A 117 -2.00 -6.00 2.63
N PRO A 118 -2.24 -4.68 2.45
CA PRO A 118 -1.74 -3.67 3.39
C PRO A 118 -2.48 -3.76 4.74
N VAL A 119 -1.89 -4.45 5.72
CA VAL A 119 -2.47 -4.70 7.05
C VAL A 119 -3.01 -3.44 7.73
N TRP A 120 -2.30 -2.32 7.58
CA TRP A 120 -2.72 -1.02 8.13
C TRP A 120 -4.13 -0.62 7.70
N ARG A 121 -4.57 -0.97 6.47
CA ARG A 121 -5.92 -0.66 5.97
C ARG A 121 -6.98 -1.44 6.71
N ALA A 122 -6.72 -2.72 6.96
CA ALA A 122 -7.64 -3.56 7.74
C ALA A 122 -7.79 -2.99 9.14
N ARG A 123 -6.67 -2.62 9.77
CA ARG A 123 -6.69 -2.01 11.11
C ARG A 123 -7.45 -0.69 11.12
N ASP A 124 -7.11 0.26 10.25
CA ASP A 124 -7.72 1.60 10.26
C ASP A 124 -9.22 1.54 9.94
N ARG A 125 -9.61 0.60 9.06
CA ARG A 125 -11.03 0.32 8.80
C ARG A 125 -11.73 -0.29 10.01
N ALA A 126 -11.09 -1.20 10.73
CA ALA A 126 -11.62 -1.77 11.97
C ALA A 126 -11.80 -0.71 13.06
N GLU A 127 -10.81 0.17 13.25
CA GLU A 127 -10.89 1.30 14.17
C GLU A 127 -12.05 2.24 13.84
N ARG A 128 -12.24 2.54 12.54
CA ARG A 128 -13.38 3.33 12.08
C ARG A 128 -14.72 2.68 12.44
N LEU A 129 -14.88 1.39 12.11
CA LEU A 129 -16.10 0.64 12.40
C LEU A 129 -16.37 0.54 13.90
N PHE A 130 -15.32 0.33 14.69
CA PHE A 130 -15.41 0.32 16.15
C PHE A 130 -15.91 1.65 16.68
N ARG A 131 -15.35 2.78 16.19
CA ARG A 131 -15.82 4.11 16.57
C ARG A 131 -17.27 4.34 16.18
N GLU A 132 -17.64 4.08 14.93
CA GLU A 132 -18.98 4.31 14.41
C GLU A 132 -20.05 3.51 15.19
N SER A 133 -19.69 2.32 15.67
CA SER A 133 -20.56 1.47 16.49
C SER A 133 -20.57 1.83 17.98
N HIS A 134 -19.57 2.58 18.48
CA HIS A 134 -19.42 2.89 19.91
C HIS A 134 -19.11 4.37 20.19
N PRO A 135 -19.95 5.33 19.75
CA PRO A 135 -19.63 6.77 19.79
C PRO A 135 -19.33 7.35 21.19
N VAL A 136 -19.87 6.72 22.25
CA VAL A 136 -19.67 7.14 23.65
C VAL A 136 -18.38 6.57 24.25
N ARG A 137 -17.92 5.42 23.74
CA ARG A 137 -16.71 4.73 24.21
C ARG A 137 -15.53 4.87 23.25
N SER A 138 -15.76 5.50 22.11
CA SER A 138 -14.75 5.63 21.09
C SER A 138 -13.63 6.52 21.61
N GLY A 139 -12.41 6.00 21.46
CA GLY A 139 -11.16 6.73 21.68
C GLY A 139 -10.97 7.76 20.58
N LEU A 140 -9.74 8.02 20.18
CA LEU A 140 -9.48 9.14 19.29
C LEU A 140 -9.74 8.80 17.83
N ALA A 141 -9.91 9.83 16.99
CA ALA A 141 -10.13 9.63 15.55
C ALA A 141 -8.86 9.23 14.78
N TYR A 142 -8.18 8.19 15.24
CA TYR A 142 -6.88 7.80 14.74
C TYR A 142 -6.86 7.32 13.30
N ASP A 143 -7.93 6.70 12.82
CA ASP A 143 -8.15 6.33 11.42
C ASP A 143 -8.51 7.52 10.51
N LEU A 144 -8.62 8.74 11.06
CA LEU A 144 -8.73 9.98 10.28
C LEU A 144 -7.37 10.65 10.04
N VAL A 145 -6.31 10.14 10.65
CA VAL A 145 -4.95 10.57 10.38
C VAL A 145 -4.39 9.76 9.20
N PRO A 146 -3.80 10.41 8.18
CA PRO A 146 -3.34 9.71 6.98
C PRO A 146 -2.20 8.74 7.29
N THR A 147 -2.49 7.45 7.13
CA THR A 147 -1.56 6.35 6.89
C THR A 147 -1.52 6.09 5.39
N THR A 148 -0.40 5.53 4.92
CA THR A 148 -0.25 5.20 3.49
C THR A 148 0.40 3.83 3.36
N ASP A 149 0.47 3.30 2.14
CA ASP A 149 1.16 2.03 1.89
C ASP A 149 2.64 2.10 2.35
N ALA A 150 3.26 3.28 2.28
CA ALA A 150 4.62 3.56 2.75
C ALA A 150 4.73 3.85 4.26
N LEU A 151 3.69 4.38 4.90
CA LEU A 151 3.70 4.79 6.29
C LEU A 151 2.67 3.99 7.08
N GLU A 152 3.12 2.87 7.61
CA GLU A 152 2.30 1.96 8.41
C GLU A 152 2.50 2.25 9.88
N ARG A 153 1.52 2.90 10.51
CA ARG A 153 1.55 3.09 11.96
C ARG A 153 1.56 1.75 12.67
N ASP A 154 2.28 1.63 13.77
CA ASP A 154 2.44 0.37 14.50
C ASP A 154 1.76 0.45 15.88
N GLN A 155 2.40 1.11 16.86
CA GLN A 155 1.88 1.24 18.22
C GLN A 155 1.88 2.70 18.71
N GLU A 156 0.93 3.03 19.58
CA GLU A 156 0.98 4.27 20.37
C GLU A 156 1.81 4.01 21.64
N LEU A 157 2.98 4.64 21.72
CA LEU A 157 3.89 4.44 22.85
C LEU A 157 3.42 5.18 24.10
N LEU A 158 2.87 6.38 23.90
CA LEU A 158 2.36 7.21 24.98
C LEU A 158 1.32 8.21 24.47
N ARG A 159 0.47 8.61 25.41
CA ARG A 159 -0.48 9.70 25.29
C ARG A 159 -0.49 10.49 26.58
N VAL A 160 -0.39 11.81 26.49
CA VAL A 160 -0.33 12.68 27.66
C VAL A 160 -1.20 13.91 27.44
N PRO A 161 -1.98 14.35 28.44
CA PRO A 161 -2.63 15.66 28.39
C PRO A 161 -1.56 16.77 28.34
N VAL A 162 -1.88 17.84 27.62
CA VAL A 162 -1.04 19.03 27.52
C VAL A 162 -1.66 20.12 28.40
N SER A 163 -0.84 20.75 29.23
CA SER A 163 -1.27 21.88 30.04
C SER A 163 -1.70 23.05 29.15
N PRO A 164 -2.74 23.82 29.52
CA PRO A 164 -3.14 24.99 28.76
C PRO A 164 -1.97 25.97 28.60
N LEU A 165 -1.84 26.55 27.40
CA LEU A 165 -0.98 27.70 27.16
C LEU A 165 -1.49 28.88 27.98
N GLU A 166 -0.60 29.63 28.62
CA GLU A 166 -0.93 30.94 29.17
C GLU A 166 -1.28 31.90 28.02
N GLU A 167 -2.24 32.82 28.23
CA GLU A 167 -2.92 33.59 27.17
C GLU A 167 -1.99 34.46 26.29
N ASP A 168 -0.75 34.71 26.73
CA ASP A 168 0.25 35.56 26.03
C ASP A 168 1.38 34.77 25.33
N MET A 169 1.39 33.43 25.43
CA MET A 169 2.49 32.59 24.94
C MET A 169 2.25 32.06 23.52
N HIS A 170 3.02 32.54 22.54
CA HIS A 170 3.03 32.01 21.17
C HIS A 170 3.96 30.77 21.03
N GLU A 171 4.61 30.37 22.11
CA GLU A 171 5.51 29.22 22.18
C GLU A 171 4.88 28.11 23.04
N LEU A 172 4.68 26.94 22.44
CA LEU A 172 4.23 25.73 23.12
C LEU A 172 5.42 24.89 23.55
N CYS A 173 5.55 24.71 24.88
CA CYS A 173 6.52 23.83 25.51
C CYS A 173 5.86 22.52 25.94
N LEU A 174 6.34 21.40 25.42
CA LEU A 174 5.83 20.06 25.73
C LEU A 174 6.95 19.23 26.36
N SER A 175 6.61 18.40 27.34
CA SER A 175 7.55 17.44 27.93
C SER A 175 7.05 16.02 27.70
N ILE A 176 7.84 15.22 26.97
CA ILE A 176 7.55 13.83 26.65
C ILE A 176 8.28 12.93 27.65
N PRO A 177 7.59 12.07 28.42
CA PRO A 177 8.25 11.12 29.30
C PRO A 177 9.18 10.17 28.54
N VAL A 178 10.40 9.97 29.04
CA VAL A 178 11.40 9.11 28.41
C VAL A 178 11.09 7.62 28.58
N LYS A 179 10.49 7.23 29.72
CA LYS A 179 10.28 5.81 30.09
C LYS A 179 9.59 4.98 28.99
N PRO A 180 8.48 5.42 28.36
CA PRO A 180 7.83 4.65 27.29
C PRO A 180 8.67 4.54 26.00
N LEU A 181 9.67 5.41 25.81
CA LEU A 181 10.52 5.44 24.63
C LEU A 181 11.79 4.59 24.78
N GLN A 182 12.12 4.11 25.98
CA GLN A 182 13.37 3.40 26.26
C GLN A 182 13.56 2.14 25.39
N ASP A 183 12.51 1.35 25.20
CA ASP A 183 12.60 0.14 24.39
C ASP A 183 12.78 0.45 22.90
N TYR A 184 12.14 1.53 22.42
CA TYR A 184 12.38 2.05 21.08
C TYR A 184 13.83 2.54 20.94
N ALA A 185 14.32 3.35 21.88
CA ALA A 185 15.69 3.88 21.88
C ALA A 185 16.73 2.77 21.85
N LYS A 186 16.55 1.70 22.67
CA LYS A 186 17.44 0.53 22.67
C LYS A 186 17.50 -0.15 21.30
N LYS A 187 16.34 -0.32 20.65
CA LYS A 187 16.26 -0.92 19.30
C LYS A 187 16.87 0.00 18.25
N ARG A 188 16.62 1.32 18.35
CA ARG A 188 17.12 2.32 17.40
C ARG A 188 18.65 2.42 17.40
N VAL A 189 19.28 2.45 18.59
CA VAL A 189 20.74 2.53 18.72
C VAL A 189 21.44 1.24 18.28
N LYS A 190 20.79 0.08 18.46
CA LYS A 190 21.30 -1.23 18.04
C LYS A 190 20.85 -1.66 16.64
N ARG A 191 20.21 -0.75 15.90
CA ARG A 191 19.59 -1.05 14.61
C ARG A 191 20.65 -1.50 13.60
N LYS A 192 20.36 -2.58 12.89
CA LYS A 192 21.12 -3.05 11.73
C LYS A 192 20.54 -2.50 10.43
N ALA A 193 21.33 -2.51 9.35
CA ALA A 193 20.89 -2.03 8.04
C ALA A 193 19.60 -2.72 7.56
N ASP A 194 19.48 -4.04 7.79
CA ASP A 194 18.33 -4.85 7.37
C ASP A 194 17.11 -4.76 8.30
N ASP A 195 17.24 -4.08 9.45
CA ASP A 195 16.10 -3.91 10.36
C ASP A 195 15.10 -2.91 9.79
N LYS A 196 13.81 -3.21 9.98
CA LYS A 196 12.69 -2.31 9.62
C LYS A 196 12.95 -0.87 10.05
N ASP A 197 12.64 0.06 9.16
CA ASP A 197 12.67 1.48 9.49
C ASP A 197 11.46 1.88 10.34
N ILE A 198 11.58 1.69 11.65
CA ILE A 198 10.58 2.16 12.60
C ILE A 198 10.96 3.57 13.06
N ARG A 199 10.09 4.54 12.76
CA ARG A 199 10.18 5.96 13.07
C ARG A 199 9.17 6.35 14.17
N LEU A 200 9.36 7.48 14.83
CA LEU A 200 8.45 8.06 15.81
C LEU A 200 7.74 9.30 15.24
N HIS A 201 6.43 9.21 15.16
CA HIS A 201 5.57 10.31 14.73
C HIS A 201 4.85 10.90 15.93
N LEU A 202 5.03 12.21 16.15
CA LEU A 202 4.33 13.01 17.13
C LEU A 202 3.03 13.57 16.52
N TYR A 203 1.94 13.45 17.27
CA TYR A 203 0.64 14.02 16.93
C TYR A 203 0.16 14.92 18.06
N LEU A 204 -0.29 16.12 17.69
CA LEU A 204 -0.92 17.07 18.60
C LEU A 204 -2.43 17.11 18.34
N TRP A 205 -3.23 17.13 19.40
CA TRP A 205 -4.68 16.95 19.31
C TRP A 205 -5.42 18.16 19.90
N LEU A 206 -6.32 18.74 19.10
CA LEU A 206 -7.22 19.82 19.53
C LEU A 206 -8.41 19.27 20.32
N SER A 207 -8.79 18.04 20.03
CA SER A 207 -9.87 17.33 20.69
C SER A 207 -9.68 15.83 20.53
N LYS A 208 -10.62 15.06 21.06
CA LYS A 208 -10.61 13.61 20.86
C LYS A 208 -10.68 13.19 19.38
N TRP A 209 -11.23 14.04 18.54
CA TRP A 209 -11.56 13.68 17.16
C TRP A 209 -10.73 14.43 16.12
N MET A 210 -9.89 15.36 16.55
CA MET A 210 -9.25 16.31 15.65
C MET A 210 -7.78 16.46 15.98
N ALA A 211 -6.96 15.81 15.16
CA ALA A 211 -5.53 16.09 15.11
C ALA A 211 -5.32 17.50 14.54
N TRP A 212 -4.46 18.24 15.18
CA TRP A 212 -4.04 19.55 14.70
C TRP A 212 -3.27 19.42 13.37
N HIS A 213 -3.27 20.49 12.59
CA HIS A 213 -2.45 20.59 11.39
C HIS A 213 -1.20 21.40 11.76
N PRO A 214 0.01 20.80 11.76
CA PRO A 214 1.19 21.45 12.28
C PRO A 214 1.77 22.45 11.26
N ASP A 215 1.15 23.62 11.18
CA ASP A 215 1.64 24.76 10.37
C ASP A 215 2.70 25.54 11.16
N LEU A 216 3.84 24.89 11.35
CA LEU A 216 4.94 25.39 12.17
C LEU A 216 5.93 26.21 11.34
N THR A 217 6.46 27.28 11.92
CA THR A 217 7.67 27.95 11.46
C THR A 217 8.90 27.56 12.28
N TYR A 218 8.67 27.13 13.53
CA TYR A 218 9.68 26.77 14.50
C TYR A 218 9.30 25.46 15.22
N PHE A 219 10.25 24.54 15.25
CA PHE A 219 10.15 23.32 16.04
C PHE A 219 11.55 22.97 16.54
N SER A 220 11.68 22.62 17.80
CA SER A 220 12.92 22.16 18.40
C SER A 220 12.68 21.02 19.37
N VAL A 221 13.63 20.10 19.41
CA VAL A 221 13.69 18.98 20.36
C VAL A 221 14.96 19.12 21.18
N ASP A 222 14.79 19.15 22.50
CA ASP A 222 15.78 19.46 23.52
C ASP A 222 16.47 20.83 23.33
N SER A 223 16.97 21.40 24.43
CA SER A 223 17.58 22.74 24.50
C SER A 223 18.86 22.92 23.66
N HIS A 224 19.35 21.87 23.01
CA HIS A 224 20.57 21.87 22.20
C HIS A 224 20.33 22.11 20.70
N GLY A 225 19.09 22.34 20.25
CA GLY A 225 18.80 22.80 18.88
C GLY A 225 19.10 21.81 17.76
N LYS A 226 19.28 20.51 18.06
CA LYS A 226 19.57 19.46 17.06
C LYS A 226 18.36 19.08 16.19
N GLY A 227 17.13 19.35 16.64
CA GLY A 227 15.90 18.89 15.99
C GLY A 227 15.04 20.01 15.40
N GLN A 228 15.51 20.68 14.34
CA GLN A 228 14.78 21.83 13.75
C GLN A 228 13.70 21.42 12.75
N TRP A 229 12.71 22.30 12.55
CA TRP A 229 11.71 22.21 11.49
C TRP A 229 12.36 22.26 10.09
N SER A 230 12.19 21.21 9.30
CA SER A 230 12.85 21.07 7.99
C SER A 230 11.91 21.37 6.81
N LYS A 231 12.48 21.54 5.61
CA LYS A 231 11.69 21.67 4.37
C LYS A 231 10.86 20.41 4.08
N ASP A 232 11.38 19.24 4.44
CA ASP A 232 10.68 17.97 4.24
C ASP A 232 9.47 17.84 5.18
N ASP A 233 9.60 18.35 6.41
CA ASP A 233 8.48 18.47 7.35
C ASP A 233 7.39 19.38 6.77
N GLN A 234 7.75 20.56 6.28
CA GLN A 234 6.81 21.50 5.65
C GLN A 234 6.06 20.85 4.47
N GLU A 235 6.76 20.09 3.63
CA GLU A 235 6.16 19.43 2.47
C GLU A 235 5.25 18.26 2.87
N LEU A 236 5.58 17.50 3.93
CA LEU A 236 4.66 16.51 4.51
C LEU A 236 3.36 17.17 4.97
N VAL A 237 3.46 18.27 5.71
CA VAL A 237 2.28 18.97 6.23
C VAL A 237 1.42 19.54 5.10
N LYS A 238 2.01 20.21 4.11
CA LYS A 238 1.29 20.75 2.95
C LYS A 238 0.45 19.72 2.21
N GLN A 239 0.85 18.45 2.26
CA GLN A 239 0.15 17.35 1.61
C GLN A 239 -0.93 16.71 2.49
N GLY A 240 -1.19 17.28 3.66
CA GLY A 240 -2.28 16.88 4.56
C GLY A 240 -1.86 15.91 5.66
N TYR A 241 -0.58 15.56 5.77
CA TYR A 241 -0.09 14.83 6.94
C TYR A 241 -0.17 15.71 8.19
N ARG A 242 -0.49 15.06 9.32
CA ARG A 242 -0.73 15.72 10.61
C ARG A 242 0.27 15.32 11.70
N HIS A 243 1.30 14.57 11.32
CA HIS A 243 2.38 14.19 12.22
C HIS A 243 3.57 15.10 12.06
N ILE A 244 4.38 15.14 13.11
CA ILE A 244 5.75 15.63 13.08
C ILE A 244 6.64 14.41 13.31
N ASP A 245 7.55 14.13 12.38
CA ASP A 245 8.53 13.06 12.58
C ASP A 245 9.64 13.56 13.51
N ILE A 246 9.77 12.94 14.68
CA ILE A 246 10.76 13.32 15.70
C ILE A 246 11.95 12.35 15.75
N THR A 247 11.96 11.33 14.88
CA THR A 247 12.91 10.21 14.95
C THR A 247 14.36 10.66 14.94
N ASP A 248 14.71 11.47 13.94
CA ASP A 248 16.10 11.91 13.74
C ASP A 248 16.35 13.26 14.43
N LYS A 249 15.36 13.78 15.17
CA LYS A 249 15.41 15.03 15.93
C LYS A 249 15.75 14.80 17.41
N VAL A 250 15.62 13.57 17.91
CA VAL A 250 15.88 13.17 19.30
C VAL A 250 17.29 12.58 19.45
N ASP A 251 17.99 12.93 20.53
CA ASP A 251 19.27 12.32 20.90
C ASP A 251 19.04 10.99 21.67
N TRP A 252 19.00 9.88 20.92
CA TRP A 252 18.70 8.56 21.49
C TRP A 252 19.72 8.06 22.51
N HIS A 253 20.97 8.53 22.46
CA HIS A 253 21.96 8.19 23.49
C HIS A 253 21.59 8.84 24.83
N SER A 254 21.20 10.12 24.79
CA SER A 254 20.71 10.81 25.98
C SER A 254 19.46 10.15 26.58
N VAL A 255 18.53 9.68 25.73
CA VAL A 255 17.33 8.94 26.15
C VAL A 255 17.67 7.65 26.91
N LEU A 256 18.76 6.97 26.54
CA LEU A 256 19.20 5.74 27.22
C LEU A 256 19.91 6.04 28.55
N GLU A 257 20.66 7.13 28.64
CA GLU A 257 21.34 7.58 29.87
C GLU A 257 20.34 8.09 30.92
N LYS A 258 19.31 8.82 30.46
CA LYS A 258 18.20 9.35 31.26
C LYS A 258 17.21 8.24 31.65
N SER A 259 17.66 7.27 32.46
CA SER A 259 16.85 6.09 32.82
C SER A 259 15.84 6.31 33.96
N THR A 260 15.86 7.48 34.60
CA THR A 260 15.00 7.79 35.76
C THR A 260 13.55 8.06 35.35
N GLU A 261 12.59 7.71 36.22
CA GLU A 261 11.15 7.84 35.93
C GLU A 261 10.68 9.27 35.65
N LYS A 262 11.45 10.29 36.06
CA LYS A 262 11.11 11.71 35.89
C LYS A 262 11.74 12.36 34.66
N SER A 263 12.54 11.62 33.89
CA SER A 263 13.24 12.20 32.73
C SER A 263 12.28 12.49 31.58
N THR A 264 12.42 13.66 30.98
CA THR A 264 11.62 14.12 29.83
C THR A 264 12.51 14.52 28.65
N ILE A 265 11.92 14.46 27.46
CA ILE A 265 12.40 15.13 26.24
C ILE A 265 11.53 16.38 26.11
N ASP A 266 12.16 17.55 26.00
CA ASP A 266 11.43 18.80 25.90
C ASP A 266 11.30 19.21 24.44
N ILE A 267 10.12 19.62 24.02
CA ILE A 267 9.82 20.09 22.68
C ILE A 267 9.32 21.52 22.79
N LYS A 268 9.85 22.40 21.93
CA LYS A 268 9.34 23.77 21.79
C LYS A 268 8.96 24.03 20.35
N CYS A 269 7.78 24.61 20.14
CA CYS A 269 7.29 24.96 18.82
C CYS A 269 6.39 26.19 18.87
N ASP A 270 6.27 26.91 17.76
CA ASP A 270 5.28 27.97 17.61
C ASP A 270 3.88 27.34 17.48
N CYS A 271 2.95 27.69 18.37
CA CYS A 271 1.61 27.11 18.29
C CYS A 271 0.58 28.04 18.91
N GLU A 272 -0.33 28.53 18.08
CA GLU A 272 -1.45 29.37 18.50
C GLU A 272 -2.70 28.54 18.89
N ALA A 273 -2.63 27.21 18.74
CA ALA A 273 -3.77 26.33 18.97
C ALA A 273 -3.76 25.75 20.38
N HIS A 274 -4.95 25.67 20.99
CA HIS A 274 -5.13 25.03 22.30
C HIS A 274 -5.04 23.49 22.19
N ILE A 275 -3.82 22.97 22.24
CA ILE A 275 -3.54 21.53 22.24
C ILE A 275 -4.02 20.92 23.57
N LYS A 276 -4.84 19.87 23.49
CA LYS A 276 -5.36 19.15 24.67
C LYS A 276 -4.53 17.92 25.03
N GLU A 277 -4.05 17.22 24.02
CA GLU A 277 -3.30 15.98 24.20
C GLU A 277 -2.20 15.87 23.14
N LEU A 278 -1.12 15.18 23.49
CA LEU A 278 -0.08 14.76 22.57
C LEU A 278 0.03 13.24 22.57
N SER A 279 0.46 12.68 21.43
CA SER A 279 0.84 11.28 21.34
C SER A 279 2.04 11.02 20.48
N VAL A 280 2.79 10.00 20.88
CA VAL A 280 3.93 9.48 20.12
C VAL A 280 3.60 8.08 19.66
N CYS A 281 3.66 7.85 18.34
CA CYS A 281 3.41 6.56 17.74
C CYS A 281 4.65 6.04 17.02
N THR A 282 4.92 4.75 17.11
CA THR A 282 5.82 4.07 16.17
C THR A 282 5.15 3.96 14.81
N VAL A 283 5.90 4.21 13.75
CA VAL A 283 5.48 4.12 12.36
C VAL A 283 6.55 3.38 11.59
N TRP A 284 6.18 2.32 10.91
CA TRP A 284 7.05 1.64 9.97
C TRP A 284 7.02 2.34 8.62
N CYS A 285 8.18 2.83 8.21
CA CYS A 285 8.43 3.46 6.93
C CYS A 285 8.95 2.41 5.96
N LYS A 286 8.10 1.98 5.03
CA LYS A 286 8.48 0.97 4.05
C LYS A 286 9.38 1.57 2.98
N SER A 287 10.50 0.93 2.74
CA SER A 287 11.38 1.18 1.61
C SER A 287 10.69 0.82 0.27
N PRO A 288 11.19 1.36 -0.87
CA PRO A 288 10.74 0.93 -2.18
C PRO A 288 10.86 -0.60 -2.40
N LEU A 289 11.86 -1.22 -1.76
CA LEU A 289 12.10 -2.66 -1.86
C LEU A 289 11.03 -3.45 -1.10
N GLU A 290 10.69 -3.05 0.14
CA GLU A 290 9.61 -3.68 0.91
C GLU A 290 8.25 -3.54 0.20
N LEU A 291 7.97 -2.38 -0.40
CA LEU A 291 6.76 -2.18 -1.22
C LEU A 291 6.75 -3.07 -2.47
N THR A 292 7.91 -3.25 -3.11
CA THR A 292 8.06 -4.16 -4.25
C THR A 292 7.82 -5.61 -3.84
N GLY A 293 8.39 -6.05 -2.71
CA GLY A 293 8.13 -7.38 -2.15
C GLY A 293 6.65 -7.58 -1.82
N GLN A 294 6.00 -6.57 -1.22
CA GLN A 294 4.55 -6.60 -0.97
C GLN A 294 3.74 -6.74 -2.27
N LEU A 295 4.14 -6.05 -3.35
CA LEU A 295 3.50 -6.13 -4.65
C LEU A 295 3.65 -7.52 -5.29
N TYR A 296 4.84 -8.12 -5.20
CA TYR A 296 5.06 -9.50 -5.62
C TYR A 296 4.18 -10.46 -4.86
N LEU A 297 4.15 -10.35 -3.53
CA LEU A 297 3.33 -11.21 -2.67
C LEU A 297 1.84 -11.11 -3.03
N GLN A 298 1.34 -9.89 -3.27
CA GLN A 298 -0.03 -9.65 -3.73
C GLN A 298 -0.30 -10.26 -5.11
N SER A 299 0.65 -10.14 -6.04
CA SER A 299 0.50 -10.64 -7.41
C SER A 299 0.52 -12.18 -7.42
N ALA A 300 1.43 -12.79 -6.67
CA ALA A 300 1.54 -14.23 -6.49
C ALA A 300 0.28 -14.80 -5.82
N SER A 301 -0.20 -14.17 -4.73
CA SER A 301 -1.41 -14.62 -4.05
C SER A 301 -2.67 -14.49 -4.90
N THR A 302 -2.75 -13.42 -5.69
CA THR A 302 -3.84 -13.26 -6.65
C THR A 302 -3.84 -14.37 -7.71
N GLN A 303 -2.67 -14.68 -8.26
CA GLN A 303 -2.55 -15.73 -9.27
C GLN A 303 -2.85 -17.11 -8.68
N ALA A 304 -2.31 -17.43 -7.51
CA ALA A 304 -2.51 -18.71 -6.89
C ALA A 304 -3.98 -18.96 -6.52
N VAL A 305 -4.71 -17.95 -6.04
CA VAL A 305 -6.15 -18.10 -5.78
C VAL A 305 -6.92 -18.36 -7.08
N ARG A 306 -6.61 -17.65 -8.17
CA ARG A 306 -7.21 -17.94 -9.49
C ARG A 306 -6.93 -19.37 -9.96
N ILE A 307 -5.71 -19.84 -9.73
CA ILE A 307 -5.34 -21.23 -10.03
C ILE A 307 -6.19 -22.18 -9.20
N MET A 308 -6.24 -22.00 -7.86
CA MET A 308 -7.03 -22.84 -6.97
C MET A 308 -8.51 -22.87 -7.36
N GLU A 309 -9.10 -21.74 -7.78
CA GLU A 309 -10.49 -21.65 -8.25
C GLU A 309 -10.75 -22.51 -9.50
N ASN A 310 -9.75 -22.65 -10.37
CA ASN A 310 -9.83 -23.45 -11.60
C ASN A 310 -9.39 -24.91 -11.44
N THR A 311 -8.80 -25.27 -10.29
CA THR A 311 -8.34 -26.63 -9.99
C THR A 311 -9.43 -27.45 -9.28
N PRO A 312 -9.57 -28.77 -9.56
CA PRO A 312 -10.42 -29.66 -8.79
C PRO A 312 -10.16 -29.60 -7.28
N ARG A 313 -11.22 -29.59 -6.46
CA ARG A 313 -11.16 -29.41 -4.99
C ARG A 313 -10.17 -30.32 -4.27
N GLN A 314 -9.97 -31.55 -4.75
CA GLN A 314 -9.06 -32.52 -4.14
C GLN A 314 -7.58 -32.10 -4.25
N GLN A 315 -7.22 -31.30 -5.26
CA GLN A 315 -5.86 -30.85 -5.53
C GLN A 315 -5.57 -29.45 -4.97
N GLN A 316 -6.60 -28.67 -4.63
CA GLN A 316 -6.45 -27.30 -4.08
C GLN A 316 -5.54 -27.23 -2.84
N PRO A 317 -5.60 -28.14 -1.84
CA PRO A 317 -4.72 -28.08 -0.67
C PRO A 317 -3.23 -28.25 -1.01
N ALA A 318 -2.91 -29.02 -2.05
CA ALA A 318 -1.52 -29.21 -2.48
C ALA A 318 -0.96 -27.92 -3.09
N ILE A 319 -1.74 -27.26 -3.96
CA ILE A 319 -1.40 -25.96 -4.55
C ILE A 319 -1.25 -24.89 -3.47
N GLN A 320 -2.17 -24.86 -2.51
CA GLN A 320 -2.11 -23.94 -1.38
C GLN A 320 -0.84 -24.14 -0.55
N ARG A 321 -0.47 -25.39 -0.22
CA ARG A 321 0.77 -25.68 0.52
C ARG A 321 2.01 -25.29 -0.26
N GLN A 322 2.07 -25.65 -1.54
CA GLN A 322 3.18 -25.25 -2.42
C GLN A 322 3.34 -23.73 -2.43
N MET A 323 2.24 -22.97 -2.47
CA MET A 323 2.32 -21.52 -2.38
C MET A 323 2.80 -21.02 -1.01
N MET A 324 2.38 -21.64 0.08
CA MET A 324 2.69 -21.20 1.45
C MET A 324 4.10 -21.56 1.92
N ASP A 325 4.64 -22.71 1.51
CA ASP A 325 6.04 -23.09 1.71
C ASP A 325 7.00 -22.09 1.06
N LEU A 326 6.47 -21.38 0.07
CA LEU A 326 7.17 -20.43 -0.75
C LEU A 326 7.05 -18.99 -0.21
N LEU A 327 5.93 -18.59 0.42
CA LEU A 327 5.80 -17.21 0.92
C LEU A 327 6.88 -16.89 1.97
N PRO A 328 7.84 -15.99 1.68
CA PRO A 328 8.86 -15.63 2.66
C PRO A 328 8.25 -14.82 3.81
N SER A 329 9.06 -14.64 4.85
CA SER A 329 8.80 -13.68 5.92
C SER A 329 8.26 -12.36 5.35
N PRO A 330 7.24 -11.73 5.96
CA PRO A 330 6.46 -10.63 5.37
C PRO A 330 7.24 -9.35 5.00
N TYR A 331 8.56 -9.30 5.19
CA TYR A 331 9.39 -8.11 5.01
C TYR A 331 10.67 -8.49 4.27
N ALA A 332 10.77 -8.03 3.02
CA ALA A 332 11.67 -8.57 2.02
C ALA A 332 13.04 -7.87 2.02
N SER A 333 14.09 -8.66 2.23
CA SER A 333 15.44 -8.41 1.73
C SER A 333 15.53 -8.63 0.21
N LYS A 334 16.66 -8.26 -0.42
CA LYS A 334 16.89 -8.52 -1.86
C LYS A 334 16.79 -10.02 -2.19
N SER A 335 17.27 -10.89 -1.30
CA SER A 335 17.14 -12.36 -1.44
C SER A 335 15.68 -12.82 -1.33
N ASP A 336 14.88 -12.19 -0.47
CA ASP A 336 13.46 -12.56 -0.33
C ASP A 336 12.67 -12.21 -1.59
N ILE A 337 13.03 -11.12 -2.28
CA ILE A 337 12.40 -10.80 -3.58
C ILE A 337 12.78 -11.81 -4.66
N GLN A 338 14.04 -12.27 -4.70
CA GLN A 338 14.45 -13.31 -5.65
C GLN A 338 13.70 -14.62 -5.39
N GLN A 339 13.48 -14.98 -4.11
CA GLN A 339 12.61 -16.09 -3.76
C GLN A 339 11.19 -15.83 -4.25
N LEU A 340 10.58 -14.67 -3.94
CA LEU A 340 9.24 -14.28 -4.43
C LEU A 340 9.12 -14.34 -5.95
N GLN A 341 10.16 -13.97 -6.69
CA GLN A 341 10.22 -14.06 -8.14
C GLN A 341 10.18 -15.53 -8.59
N ALA A 342 11.06 -16.38 -8.06
CA ALA A 342 11.07 -17.81 -8.39
C ALA A 342 9.72 -18.48 -8.09
N ILE A 343 9.05 -18.04 -7.03
CA ILE A 343 7.73 -18.53 -6.61
C ILE A 343 6.67 -18.11 -7.60
N PHE A 344 6.64 -16.82 -7.89
CA PHE A 344 5.75 -16.24 -8.89
C PHE A 344 5.90 -17.01 -10.21
N ASP A 345 7.12 -17.19 -10.70
CA ASP A 345 7.39 -17.94 -11.93
C ASP A 345 6.98 -19.42 -11.85
N SER A 346 7.16 -20.06 -10.69
CA SER A 346 6.70 -21.44 -10.47
C SER A 346 5.18 -21.58 -10.51
N CYS A 347 4.43 -20.57 -10.03
CA CYS A 347 2.96 -20.56 -10.10
C CYS A 347 2.47 -20.51 -11.54
N PHE A 348 3.21 -19.89 -12.46
CA PHE A 348 2.88 -19.87 -13.88
C PHE A 348 3.38 -21.10 -14.64
N THR A 349 4.54 -21.65 -14.26
CA THR A 349 5.16 -22.80 -14.95
C THR A 349 4.53 -24.14 -14.58
N SER A 350 4.19 -24.34 -13.30
CA SER A 350 3.78 -25.65 -12.76
C SER A 350 2.46 -26.20 -13.32
N MET A 351 1.67 -25.40 -14.05
CA MET A 351 0.39 -25.87 -14.59
C MET A 351 0.10 -25.51 -16.06
N GLY A 352 1.11 -25.15 -16.87
CA GLY A 352 0.89 -24.94 -18.31
C GLY A 352 -0.13 -23.84 -18.62
N CYS A 353 -0.24 -22.81 -17.75
CA CYS A 353 -1.08 -21.65 -18.00
C CYS A 353 -0.43 -20.74 -19.05
N SER A 354 -0.44 -21.17 -20.32
CA SER A 354 -0.31 -20.25 -21.44
C SER A 354 -1.57 -19.39 -21.45
N ASN A 355 -1.44 -18.12 -21.07
CA ASN A 355 -2.47 -17.10 -21.33
C ASN A 355 -2.65 -17.00 -22.86
N THR A 356 -3.52 -17.82 -23.44
CA THR A 356 -4.20 -17.44 -24.67
C THR A 356 -5.36 -16.54 -24.24
N GLN A 357 -5.07 -15.26 -23.99
CA GLN A 357 -6.10 -14.25 -24.04
C GLN A 357 -6.55 -14.15 -25.51
N SER A 358 -7.44 -15.06 -25.90
CA SER A 358 -8.36 -14.76 -26.97
C SER A 358 -9.20 -13.60 -26.45
N SER A 359 -9.02 -12.44 -27.07
CA SER A 359 -9.94 -11.32 -26.95
C SER A 359 -11.27 -11.71 -27.59
N SER A 360 -12.01 -12.61 -26.95
CA SER A 360 -13.44 -12.73 -27.17
C SER A 360 -14.13 -11.87 -26.12
N SER A 361 -14.51 -10.68 -26.53
CA SER A 361 -15.54 -9.89 -25.87
C SER A 361 -16.79 -10.75 -25.68
N SER A 362 -16.98 -11.28 -24.48
CA SER A 362 -18.28 -11.79 -24.03
C SER A 362 -18.57 -11.22 -22.64
N GLY A 363 -19.52 -10.30 -22.63
CA GLY A 363 -20.15 -9.81 -21.41
C GLY A 363 -21.16 -10.81 -20.87
N GLY A 364 -21.40 -10.72 -19.55
CA GLY A 364 -22.54 -11.32 -18.85
C GLY A 364 -22.16 -12.45 -17.88
N GLY A 365 -22.63 -12.50 -16.63
CA GLY A 365 -23.72 -11.72 -16.05
C GLY A 365 -23.84 -11.89 -14.52
N GLY A 366 -24.32 -10.81 -13.90
CA GLY A 366 -25.10 -10.87 -12.68
C GLY A 366 -26.57 -11.00 -13.06
N GLY A 367 -27.27 -11.95 -12.46
CA GLY A 367 -28.68 -12.25 -12.73
C GLY A 367 -29.63 -11.16 -12.22
N GLY A 368 -30.69 -10.92 -13.01
CA GLY A 368 -31.83 -10.10 -12.62
C GLY A 368 -32.84 -9.93 -13.75
N ALA A 369 -33.89 -10.76 -13.69
CA ALA A 369 -35.27 -10.54 -14.15
C ALA A 369 -35.59 -10.17 -15.62
N SER A 370 -36.43 -11.04 -16.19
CA SER A 370 -37.32 -10.93 -17.35
C SER A 370 -37.81 -9.54 -17.79
N GLY A 371 -37.90 -9.36 -19.11
CA GLY A 371 -38.84 -8.40 -19.72
C GLY A 371 -38.57 -8.05 -21.19
N ASN A 372 -39.25 -8.77 -22.09
CA ASN A 372 -39.64 -8.44 -23.48
C ASN A 372 -38.64 -7.96 -24.53
N GLY A 373 -38.70 -8.62 -25.69
CA GLY A 373 -37.91 -8.35 -26.87
C GLY A 373 -38.46 -7.27 -27.81
N TYR A 374 -37.57 -6.88 -28.72
CA TYR A 374 -37.86 -6.27 -30.01
C TYR A 374 -36.75 -6.71 -30.97
N ASN A 375 -37.15 -7.27 -32.12
CA ASN A 375 -36.29 -7.54 -33.27
C ASN A 375 -36.01 -6.21 -33.97
N ASP A 376 -34.74 -5.89 -34.22
CA ASP A 376 -34.38 -4.98 -35.31
C ASP A 376 -33.11 -5.50 -35.99
N LYS A 377 -33.21 -5.71 -37.30
CA LYS A 377 -32.14 -6.18 -38.16
C LYS A 377 -31.44 -4.95 -38.72
N ASN A 378 -30.23 -4.67 -38.25
CA ASN A 378 -29.29 -3.84 -38.97
C ASN A 378 -27.99 -4.64 -39.11
N ASP A 379 -27.76 -5.14 -40.32
CA ASP A 379 -26.48 -5.65 -40.77
C ASP A 379 -25.56 -4.44 -40.98
N GLU A 380 -24.91 -3.99 -39.91
CA GLU A 380 -23.71 -3.17 -40.02
C GLU A 380 -22.53 -4.13 -39.81
N GLU A 381 -21.77 -4.36 -40.88
CA GLU A 381 -20.51 -5.09 -40.84
C GLU A 381 -19.57 -4.36 -39.86
N GLU A 382 -19.49 -4.84 -38.63
CA GLU A 382 -18.51 -4.39 -37.65
C GLU A 382 -17.12 -4.73 -38.22
N GLU A 383 -16.45 -3.75 -38.83
CA GLU A 383 -15.03 -3.86 -39.21
C GLU A 383 -14.25 -4.32 -37.97
N GLU A 384 -13.82 -5.58 -37.99
CA GLU A 384 -12.96 -6.17 -36.97
C GLU A 384 -11.62 -5.41 -36.98
N LEU A 385 -11.49 -4.43 -36.08
CA LEU A 385 -10.24 -3.69 -35.86
C LEU A 385 -9.17 -4.67 -35.37
N ILE A 386 -8.40 -5.23 -36.29
CA ILE A 386 -7.24 -6.06 -35.99
C ILE A 386 -6.18 -5.18 -35.33
N LEU A 387 -5.91 -5.43 -34.05
CA LEU A 387 -4.80 -4.80 -33.34
C LEU A 387 -3.48 -5.22 -34.01
N GLY A 388 -2.82 -4.26 -34.67
CA GLY A 388 -1.51 -4.46 -35.27
C GLY A 388 -0.42 -4.68 -34.22
N ASP A 389 0.74 -5.14 -34.69
CA ASP A 389 1.93 -5.34 -33.87
C ASP A 389 2.32 -4.09 -33.08
N GLN A 390 2.59 -4.25 -31.79
CA GLN A 390 3.03 -3.15 -30.92
C GLN A 390 4.48 -3.33 -30.49
N SER A 391 5.35 -2.33 -30.71
CA SER A 391 6.70 -2.35 -30.13
C SER A 391 6.65 -2.04 -28.63
N ILE A 392 7.25 -2.91 -27.83
CA ILE A 392 7.29 -2.84 -26.37
C ILE A 392 8.74 -2.73 -25.89
N SER A 393 9.02 -1.71 -25.07
CA SER A 393 10.32 -1.51 -24.41
C SER A 393 10.49 -2.45 -23.22
N LEU A 394 11.68 -3.05 -23.10
CA LEU A 394 12.15 -3.77 -21.91
C LEU A 394 12.90 -2.86 -20.92
N LEU A 395 13.00 -1.57 -21.25
CA LEU A 395 13.57 -0.53 -20.39
C LEU A 395 12.47 0.22 -19.63
N ASP A 396 12.76 0.59 -18.38
CA ASP A 396 11.95 1.43 -17.52
C ASP A 396 11.81 2.84 -18.13
N PRO A 397 10.59 3.38 -18.32
CA PRO A 397 10.43 4.69 -18.95
C PRO A 397 10.92 5.88 -18.11
N MET A 398 11.21 5.70 -16.81
CA MET A 398 11.68 6.77 -15.94
C MET A 398 13.21 6.82 -15.86
N LEU A 399 13.88 5.67 -15.70
CA LEU A 399 15.33 5.58 -15.57
C LEU A 399 16.04 5.16 -16.86
N LEU A 400 15.31 4.69 -17.87
CA LEU A 400 15.84 4.11 -19.11
C LEU A 400 16.80 2.93 -18.86
N SER A 401 16.75 2.34 -17.67
CA SER A 401 17.45 1.11 -17.31
C SER A 401 16.57 -0.09 -17.59
N ARG A 402 17.16 -1.27 -17.80
CA ARG A 402 16.40 -2.51 -17.95
C ARG A 402 15.45 -2.73 -16.76
N LEU A 403 14.21 -3.12 -17.05
CA LEU A 403 13.22 -3.46 -16.04
C LEU A 403 13.73 -4.63 -15.18
N GLN A 404 13.65 -4.49 -13.86
CA GLN A 404 13.96 -5.57 -12.92
C GLN A 404 12.68 -6.16 -12.30
N TYR A 405 11.71 -5.28 -12.01
CA TYR A 405 10.45 -5.63 -11.38
C TYR A 405 9.29 -5.10 -12.23
N PRO A 406 8.98 -5.71 -13.38
CA PRO A 406 7.99 -5.18 -14.32
C PRO A 406 6.60 -5.16 -13.68
N ALA A 407 6.06 -3.97 -13.53
CA ALA A 407 4.76 -3.74 -12.94
C ALA A 407 3.87 -2.89 -13.85
N ARG A 408 2.57 -3.07 -13.64
CA ARG A 408 1.52 -2.35 -14.34
C ARG A 408 0.31 -2.17 -13.43
N GLY A 409 -0.49 -1.14 -13.72
CA GLY A 409 -1.76 -0.95 -13.04
C GLY A 409 -2.88 -1.75 -13.70
N ILE A 410 -3.81 -2.29 -12.92
CA ILE A 410 -4.96 -3.06 -13.41
C ILE A 410 -5.94 -2.25 -14.29
N TYR A 411 -5.81 -0.92 -14.25
CA TYR A 411 -6.62 0.02 -15.04
C TYR A 411 -5.81 0.63 -16.21
N CYS A 412 -4.58 0.19 -16.42
CA CYS A 412 -3.78 0.61 -17.55
C CYS A 412 -4.24 -0.09 -18.82
N THR A 413 -4.35 0.66 -19.92
CA THR A 413 -4.69 0.12 -21.24
C THR A 413 -3.47 -0.14 -22.13
N HIS A 414 -2.28 0.29 -21.71
CA HIS A 414 -1.03 -0.01 -22.40
C HIS A 414 -0.50 -1.38 -21.99
N ALA A 415 0.31 -1.99 -22.87
CA ALA A 415 1.03 -3.23 -22.60
C ALA A 415 2.42 -2.99 -21.97
N SER A 416 3.03 -1.81 -22.17
CA SER A 416 4.35 -1.51 -21.60
C SER A 416 4.35 -1.53 -20.07
N CYS A 417 5.44 -1.95 -19.46
CA CYS A 417 5.59 -1.97 -18.00
C CYS A 417 6.49 -0.84 -17.51
N PHE A 418 6.42 -0.59 -16.20
CA PHE A 418 7.37 0.23 -15.46
C PHE A 418 8.03 -0.61 -14.37
N ASP A 419 9.18 -0.19 -13.87
CA ASP A 419 9.82 -0.85 -12.74
C ASP A 419 9.12 -0.47 -11.43
N ALA A 420 8.66 -1.48 -10.69
CA ALA A 420 7.95 -1.30 -9.43
C ALA A 420 8.77 -0.53 -8.39
N ARG A 421 10.06 -0.86 -8.24
CA ARG A 421 10.94 -0.23 -7.24
C ARG A 421 11.16 1.24 -7.59
N VAL A 422 11.38 1.54 -8.86
CA VAL A 422 11.50 2.92 -9.36
C VAL A 422 10.20 3.70 -9.16
N PHE A 423 9.06 3.07 -9.47
CA PHE A 423 7.75 3.66 -9.24
C PHE A 423 7.55 4.01 -7.75
N PHE A 424 7.87 3.09 -6.83
CA PHE A 424 7.76 3.36 -5.40
C PHE A 424 8.74 4.43 -4.92
N LEU A 425 9.96 4.48 -5.44
CA LEU A 425 10.91 5.56 -5.14
C LEU A 425 10.35 6.94 -5.57
N CYS A 426 9.75 7.02 -6.76
CA CYS A 426 9.08 8.22 -7.24
C CYS A 426 7.87 8.57 -6.37
N GLN A 427 7.10 7.58 -5.94
CA GLN A 427 5.98 7.76 -5.01
C GLN A 427 6.46 8.25 -3.63
N LEU A 428 7.58 7.79 -3.09
CA LEU A 428 8.04 8.28 -1.79
C LEU A 428 8.55 9.74 -1.87
N SER A 429 9.24 10.08 -2.95
CA SER A 429 9.81 11.42 -3.16
C SER A 429 8.78 12.45 -3.60
N ARG A 430 8.02 12.16 -4.66
CA ARG A 430 7.06 13.09 -5.29
C ARG A 430 5.62 12.87 -4.82
N ARG A 431 5.33 11.72 -4.21
CA ARG A 431 4.02 11.38 -3.62
C ARG A 431 2.87 11.39 -4.64
N VAL A 432 3.18 10.95 -5.87
CA VAL A 432 2.25 10.84 -7.00
C VAL A 432 1.89 9.37 -7.30
N TRP A 433 0.68 8.95 -6.95
CA TRP A 433 0.14 7.61 -7.25
C TRP A 433 -0.48 7.55 -8.66
N LYS A 434 0.31 7.82 -9.70
CA LYS A 434 -0.19 7.89 -11.08
C LYS A 434 0.74 7.15 -12.01
N CYS A 435 0.18 6.38 -12.95
CA CYS A 435 0.96 5.78 -14.01
C CYS A 435 1.65 6.87 -14.81
N TYR A 436 2.98 6.86 -14.91
CA TYR A 436 3.71 7.84 -15.70
C TYR A 436 3.66 7.54 -17.22
N ILE A 437 3.13 6.37 -17.62
CA ILE A 437 2.94 6.00 -19.03
C ILE A 437 1.59 6.52 -19.54
N CYS A 438 0.48 6.15 -18.89
CA CYS A 438 -0.88 6.50 -19.36
C CYS A 438 -1.63 7.46 -18.45
N ASN A 439 -1.00 8.01 -17.42
CA ASN A 439 -1.62 8.99 -16.52
C ASN A 439 -2.84 8.48 -15.72
N VAL A 440 -3.07 7.17 -15.67
CA VAL A 440 -4.11 6.58 -14.82
C VAL A 440 -3.75 6.78 -13.34
N GLN A 441 -4.69 7.31 -12.57
CA GLN A 441 -4.54 7.46 -11.12
C GLN A 441 -4.79 6.10 -10.42
N TYR A 442 -3.89 5.76 -9.51
CA TYR A 442 -4.01 4.64 -8.58
C TYR A 442 -4.45 5.13 -7.21
N LYS A 443 -5.26 4.33 -6.53
CA LYS A 443 -5.61 4.56 -5.12
C LYS A 443 -4.57 3.99 -4.17
N SER A 444 -3.84 2.97 -4.62
CA SER A 444 -3.00 2.16 -3.76
C SER A 444 -2.17 1.13 -4.49
N ILE A 445 -1.27 0.47 -3.76
CA ILE A 445 -0.56 -0.73 -4.21
C ILE A 445 -1.49 -1.85 -4.73
N GLN A 446 -2.74 -1.90 -4.24
CA GLN A 446 -3.74 -2.89 -4.68
C GLN A 446 -4.28 -2.65 -6.10
N ASP A 447 -3.99 -1.49 -6.69
CA ASP A 447 -4.29 -1.21 -8.11
C ASP A 447 -3.12 -1.60 -9.02
N LEU A 448 -2.02 -2.11 -8.47
CA LEU A 448 -0.81 -2.54 -9.17
C LEU A 448 -0.68 -4.06 -9.14
N TYR A 449 0.07 -4.61 -10.10
CA TYR A 449 0.51 -6.01 -10.11
C TYR A 449 1.84 -6.14 -10.85
N ILE A 450 2.56 -7.24 -10.60
CA ILE A 450 3.72 -7.67 -11.38
C ILE A 450 3.24 -8.34 -12.67
N ASP A 451 3.71 -7.85 -13.82
CA ASP A 451 3.35 -8.38 -15.13
C ASP A 451 4.22 -9.59 -15.46
N HIS A 452 3.63 -10.80 -15.40
CA HIS A 452 4.36 -12.05 -15.59
C HIS A 452 4.86 -12.24 -17.02
N GLU A 453 4.06 -11.86 -18.03
CA GLU A 453 4.46 -12.00 -19.43
C GLU A 453 5.69 -11.14 -19.72
N MET A 454 5.73 -9.92 -19.17
CA MET A 454 6.93 -9.08 -19.23
C MET A 454 8.11 -9.68 -18.43
N ALA A 455 7.88 -10.20 -17.23
CA ALA A 455 8.93 -10.84 -16.42
C ALA A 455 9.56 -12.05 -17.11
N GLN A 456 8.73 -12.87 -17.76
CA GLN A 456 9.18 -14.00 -18.57
C GLN A 456 9.99 -13.50 -19.78
N ALA A 457 9.49 -12.50 -20.51
CA ALA A 457 10.18 -11.94 -21.65
C ALA A 457 11.56 -11.35 -21.28
N LEU A 458 11.67 -10.66 -20.15
CA LEU A 458 12.96 -10.13 -19.65
C LEU A 458 13.99 -11.24 -19.40
N SER A 459 13.52 -12.42 -18.99
CA SER A 459 14.34 -13.61 -18.71
C SER A 459 14.69 -14.38 -19.99
N THR A 460 13.75 -14.45 -20.95
CA THR A 460 13.96 -15.13 -22.25
C THR A 460 14.87 -14.33 -23.18
N TYR A 461 14.79 -12.99 -23.14
CA TYR A 461 15.49 -12.08 -24.07
C TYR A 461 16.40 -11.10 -23.31
N PRO A 462 17.47 -11.55 -22.64
CA PRO A 462 18.26 -10.73 -21.71
C PRO A 462 18.98 -9.55 -22.37
N GLU A 463 19.36 -9.68 -23.65
CA GLU A 463 20.13 -8.67 -24.39
C GLU A 463 19.26 -7.70 -25.20
N ASP A 464 17.99 -8.04 -25.46
CA ASP A 464 17.11 -7.19 -26.24
C ASP A 464 16.58 -6.01 -25.42
N GLU A 465 16.53 -4.82 -25.99
CA GLU A 465 15.90 -3.65 -25.33
C GLU A 465 14.43 -3.47 -25.72
N ARG A 466 13.99 -4.12 -26.81
CA ARG A 466 12.63 -4.00 -27.35
C ARG A 466 12.16 -5.31 -27.95
N LEU A 467 10.87 -5.57 -27.80
CA LEU A 467 10.16 -6.70 -28.41
C LEU A 467 8.95 -6.19 -29.19
N VAL A 468 8.32 -7.09 -29.93
CA VAL A 468 7.05 -6.89 -30.61
C VAL A 468 5.99 -7.72 -29.89
N LEU A 469 4.89 -7.09 -29.49
CA LEU A 469 3.68 -7.74 -29.02
C LEU A 469 2.81 -8.05 -30.24
N ARG A 470 2.71 -9.33 -30.59
CA ARG A 470 1.89 -9.86 -31.68
C ARG A 470 0.95 -10.93 -31.14
N ASN A 471 -0.36 -10.77 -31.34
CA ASN A 471 -1.38 -11.69 -30.84
C ASN A 471 -1.27 -12.00 -29.33
N GLY A 472 -0.91 -10.99 -28.52
CA GLY A 472 -0.74 -11.13 -27.07
C GLY A 472 0.57 -11.79 -26.63
N ILE A 473 1.48 -12.10 -27.56
CA ILE A 473 2.77 -12.75 -27.26
C ILE A 473 3.91 -11.79 -27.56
N LEU A 474 4.85 -11.68 -26.62
CA LEU A 474 6.09 -10.91 -26.79
C LEU A 474 7.14 -11.74 -27.51
N MET A 475 7.66 -11.21 -28.62
CA MET A 475 8.66 -11.87 -29.45
C MET A 475 9.68 -10.85 -30.01
N PRO A 476 10.90 -11.27 -30.38
CA PRO A 476 11.87 -10.39 -31.02
C PRO A 476 11.30 -9.84 -32.33
N ALA A 477 11.71 -8.63 -32.70
CA ALA A 477 11.39 -8.12 -34.02
C ALA A 477 12.08 -8.98 -35.09
N ASP A 478 11.34 -9.41 -36.11
CA ASP A 478 11.94 -10.09 -37.26
C ASP A 478 13.03 -9.19 -37.88
N PRO A 479 14.27 -9.68 -38.07
CA PRO A 479 15.34 -8.87 -38.67
C PRO A 479 15.01 -8.42 -40.10
N SER A 480 14.05 -9.06 -40.78
CA SER A 480 13.55 -8.67 -42.10
C SER A 480 12.75 -7.36 -42.11
N PHE A 481 12.30 -6.86 -40.95
CA PHE A 481 11.59 -5.57 -40.83
C PHE A 481 12.51 -4.37 -40.59
N SER A 482 13.82 -4.58 -40.47
CA SER A 482 14.81 -3.51 -40.17
C SER A 482 15.29 -2.69 -41.38
N ARG A 483 14.59 -2.74 -42.52
CA ARG A 483 14.92 -1.95 -43.71
C ARG A 483 13.70 -1.25 -44.32
N SER A 484 13.22 -0.23 -43.61
CA SER A 484 12.66 0.95 -44.29
C SER A 484 12.68 2.15 -43.34
N ASP A 485 13.51 3.11 -43.72
CA ASP A 485 13.50 4.54 -43.38
C ASP A 485 13.75 4.98 -41.93
N SER A 486 15.01 5.36 -41.65
CA SER A 486 15.35 6.79 -41.53
C SER A 486 16.87 6.97 -41.39
N THR A 487 17.51 7.31 -42.51
CA THR A 487 18.81 7.96 -42.49
C THR A 487 18.63 9.37 -41.93
N ASN A 488 19.00 9.59 -40.68
CA ASN A 488 19.54 10.86 -40.21
C ASN A 488 20.42 10.60 -38.98
N ALA A 489 21.70 10.35 -39.25
CA ALA A 489 22.73 10.35 -38.24
C ALA A 489 22.89 11.78 -37.68
N THR A 490 22.82 11.92 -36.36
CA THR A 490 23.33 13.08 -35.62
C THR A 490 24.17 12.54 -34.46
N PRO A 491 25.30 13.18 -34.09
CA PRO A 491 26.39 12.52 -33.41
C PRO A 491 26.11 12.33 -31.92
N SER A 492 26.66 11.24 -31.39
CA SER A 492 26.66 10.80 -30.00
C SER A 492 27.19 11.87 -29.05
N VAL A 493 26.36 12.25 -28.06
CA VAL A 493 26.81 12.91 -26.83
C VAL A 493 27.06 11.82 -25.78
N PRO A 494 28.12 11.91 -24.94
CA PRO A 494 28.44 10.85 -23.99
C PRO A 494 27.36 10.70 -22.93
N THR A 495 26.97 9.45 -22.70
CA THR A 495 26.07 8.98 -21.65
C THR A 495 26.66 9.32 -20.27
N PRO A 496 25.94 10.02 -19.37
CA PRO A 496 26.26 9.97 -17.96
C PRO A 496 25.71 8.64 -17.41
N SER A 497 26.61 7.71 -17.12
CA SER A 497 26.30 6.53 -16.30
C SER A 497 25.92 7.00 -14.90
N VAL A 498 24.62 7.11 -14.63
CA VAL A 498 24.13 7.19 -13.25
C VAL A 498 24.13 5.77 -12.71
N VAL A 499 25.28 5.38 -12.15
CA VAL A 499 25.36 4.25 -11.22
C VAL A 499 24.55 4.67 -10.00
N LEU A 500 23.43 4.00 -9.75
CA LEU A 500 22.85 4.02 -8.42
C LEU A 500 23.79 3.17 -7.57
N ASP A 501 24.67 3.83 -6.82
CA ASP A 501 25.51 3.16 -5.84
C ASP A 501 24.59 2.36 -4.89
N ASP A 502 24.97 1.10 -4.65
CA ASP A 502 24.24 0.13 -3.82
C ASP A 502 24.27 0.50 -2.30
N ASP A 503 24.64 1.73 -1.93
CA ASP A 503 24.83 2.15 -0.53
C ASP A 503 24.48 3.63 -0.26
N ASP A 504 23.26 4.06 -0.60
CA ASP A 504 22.73 5.36 -0.15
C ASP A 504 21.71 5.20 0.98
N THR A 505 22.23 4.85 2.16
CA THR A 505 21.69 5.31 3.44
C THR A 505 22.46 6.55 3.91
N HIS A 506 22.43 7.65 3.14
CA HIS A 506 23.16 8.85 3.56
C HIS A 506 22.43 9.64 4.66
N SER A 507 22.90 9.40 5.88
CA SER A 507 23.00 10.44 6.91
C SER A 507 23.77 11.64 6.35
N ILE A 508 23.17 12.82 6.41
CA ILE A 508 23.76 14.09 5.99
C ILE A 508 24.93 14.43 6.93
N LYS A 509 26.18 14.22 6.47
CA LYS A 509 27.36 14.84 7.08
C LYS A 509 27.56 16.23 6.46
N LYS A 510 27.29 17.27 7.24
CA LYS A 510 27.67 18.66 6.91
C LYS A 510 29.21 18.78 6.92
N GLN A 511 29.79 19.09 5.77
CA GLN A 511 31.18 19.56 5.70
C GLN A 511 31.27 20.96 6.32
N ARG A 512 32.18 21.08 7.29
CA ARG A 512 32.71 22.34 7.82
C ARG A 512 33.41 23.07 6.68
N ILE A 513 32.99 24.28 6.35
CA ILE A 513 33.84 25.24 5.66
C ILE A 513 34.24 26.29 6.71
N SER A 514 35.55 26.47 6.79
CA SER A 514 36.31 27.44 7.59
C SER A 514 35.82 28.87 7.44
#